data_AF-A0A2D4L480-F1
#
_entry.id   AF-A0A2D4L480-F1
#
_cell.length_a   1.000
_cell.length_b   1.000
_cell.length_c   1.000
_cell.angle_alpha   90.00
_cell.angle_beta   90.00
_cell.angle_gamma   90.00
#
_symmetry.space_group_name_H-M   'P 1'
#
loop_
_entity.id
_entity.type
_entity.pdbx_description
1 polymer ?
#
loop_
_entity_poly.entity_id
_entity_poly.type
_entity_poly.pdbx_seq_one_letter_code
_entity_poly.pdbx_strand_id
1 'polypeptide(L)'
;STLWINTEEFEDLDEIVARYVQPMASFARDLLGHKYYQDCSGGDRKKLEELLVKSKKEKPTFIPYFICCCKDLPGKFLLGYQPRGKPRIEYVTVTPEGFRYRNHVFPTVNGLFRWFKDHYQDPVPGVTPSSSSRTRTPASINATPANINLADLTRAVNALPQNMTSQMFSAIAAVTGQGQNANATPAQWAS
;
A
#
# COMPACT_ATOMS: atom_id res chain seq x y z
N SER A 1 -40.57 33.57 5.25
CA SER A 1 -40.75 32.50 4.25
C SER A 1 -39.68 31.48 4.52
N THR A 2 -40.01 30.23 4.87
CA THR A 2 -38.99 29.25 5.29
C THR A 2 -38.50 28.40 4.13
N LEU A 3 -37.21 28.11 4.11
CA LEU A 3 -36.52 27.36 3.08
C LEU A 3 -36.16 25.97 3.60
N TRP A 4 -36.35 24.93 2.80
CA TRP A 4 -36.09 23.54 3.19
C TRP A 4 -34.90 22.98 2.41
N ILE A 5 -33.87 22.49 3.11
CA ILE A 5 -32.72 21.81 2.49
C ILE A 5 -32.47 20.48 3.19
N ASN A 6 -32.46 19.39 2.41
CA ASN A 6 -32.16 18.00 2.79
C ASN A 6 -32.99 17.36 3.91
N THR A 7 -33.71 18.13 4.74
CA THR A 7 -34.81 17.82 5.70
C THR A 7 -34.93 18.90 6.79
N GLU A 8 -34.06 19.92 6.81
CA GLU A 8 -34.06 20.99 7.80
C GLU A 8 -34.73 22.27 7.30
N GLU A 9 -35.44 22.95 8.21
CA GLU A 9 -36.07 24.25 7.99
C GLU A 9 -35.08 25.37 8.31
N PHE A 10 -34.98 26.33 7.40
CA PHE A 10 -34.12 27.50 7.54
C PHE A 10 -34.98 28.76 7.42
N GLU A 11 -34.72 29.73 8.29
CA GLU A 11 -35.45 31.00 8.24
C GLU A 11 -34.98 31.87 7.08
N ASP A 12 -33.66 31.87 6.79
CA ASP A 12 -33.05 32.67 5.73
C ASP A 12 -31.77 32.03 5.15
N LEU A 13 -31.36 32.48 3.97
CA LEU A 13 -30.12 32.01 3.31
C LEU A 13 -28.87 32.31 4.15
N ASP A 14 -28.87 33.41 4.90
CA ASP A 14 -27.75 33.80 5.75
C ASP A 14 -27.53 32.79 6.89
N GLU A 15 -28.60 32.16 7.39
CA GLU A 15 -28.50 31.10 8.39
C GLU A 15 -27.80 29.86 7.82
N ILE A 16 -28.09 29.48 6.57
CA ILE A 16 -27.43 28.36 5.88
C ILE A 16 -25.94 28.68 5.65
N VAL A 17 -25.64 29.90 5.21
CA VAL A 17 -24.24 30.33 5.01
C VAL A 17 -23.48 30.31 6.33
N ALA A 18 -24.08 30.82 7.42
CA ALA A 18 -23.48 30.83 8.75
C ALA A 18 -23.29 29.40 9.32
N ARG A 19 -24.28 28.52 9.16
CA ARG A 19 -24.26 27.17 9.73
C ARG A 19 -23.38 26.19 8.93
N TYR A 20 -23.27 26.33 7.61
CA TYR A 20 -22.55 25.37 6.76
C TYR A 20 -21.29 25.96 6.11
N VAL A 21 -21.39 27.11 5.47
CA VAL A 21 -20.30 27.65 4.63
C VAL A 21 -19.18 28.24 5.48
N GLN A 22 -19.52 29.04 6.50
CA GLN A 22 -18.53 29.65 7.39
C GLN A 22 -17.63 28.62 8.12
N PRO A 23 -18.17 27.56 8.77
CA PRO A 23 -17.32 26.56 9.41
C PRO A 23 -16.45 25.81 8.39
N MET A 24 -17.01 25.44 7.23
CA MET A 24 -16.23 24.80 6.15
C MET A 24 -15.09 25.69 5.65
N ALA A 25 -15.33 26.98 5.49
CA ALA A 25 -14.31 27.95 5.10
C ALA A 25 -13.23 28.10 6.17
N SER A 26 -13.58 28.01 7.46
CA SER A 26 -12.61 27.98 8.56
C SER A 26 -11.72 26.75 8.50
N PHE A 27 -12.32 25.56 8.38
CA PHE A 27 -11.58 24.29 8.25
C PHE A 27 -10.68 24.24 7.00
N ALA A 28 -11.16 24.80 5.88
CA ALA A 28 -10.34 24.93 4.69
C ALA A 28 -9.11 25.82 4.95
N ARG A 29 -9.29 26.97 5.62
CA ARG A 29 -8.16 27.85 6.00
C ARG A 29 -7.16 27.15 6.91
N ASP A 30 -7.62 26.32 7.86
CA ASP A 30 -6.73 25.55 8.73
C ASP A 30 -5.86 24.55 7.96
N LEU A 31 -6.40 23.93 6.91
CA LEU A 31 -5.63 23.05 6.01
C LEU A 31 -4.66 23.82 5.12
N LEU A 32 -5.09 24.98 4.59
CA LEU A 32 -4.25 25.85 3.77
C LEU A 32 -3.07 26.43 4.58
N GLY A 33 -3.28 26.73 5.86
CA GLY A 33 -2.26 27.21 6.78
C GLY A 33 -1.35 26.11 7.36
N HIS A 34 -1.58 24.84 7.01
CA HIS A 34 -0.79 23.74 7.55
C HIS A 34 0.63 23.72 6.98
N LYS A 35 1.64 23.43 7.82
CA LYS A 35 3.06 23.43 7.44
C LYS A 35 3.47 22.52 6.28
N TYR A 36 2.65 21.51 5.97
CA TYR A 36 2.86 20.58 4.85
C TYR A 36 1.83 20.76 3.74
N TYR A 37 1.15 21.91 3.72
CA TYR A 37 0.32 22.30 2.60
C TYR A 37 1.21 22.59 1.37
N GLN A 38 0.80 22.08 0.23
CA GLN A 38 1.43 22.29 -1.07
C GLN A 38 0.32 22.47 -2.10
N ASP A 39 0.46 23.45 -2.99
CA ASP A 39 -0.58 23.72 -3.99
C ASP A 39 -0.67 22.60 -5.05
N CYS A 40 0.45 21.93 -5.36
CA CYS A 40 0.51 20.79 -6.28
C CYS A 40 -0.18 21.05 -7.63
N SER A 41 -0.13 22.31 -8.12
CA SER A 41 -0.85 22.78 -9.32
C SER A 41 -2.37 22.56 -9.25
N GLY A 42 -2.99 22.89 -8.13
CA GLY A 42 -4.42 22.69 -7.91
C GLY A 42 -4.80 21.24 -7.59
N GLY A 43 -3.90 20.50 -6.95
CA GLY A 43 -4.16 19.13 -6.52
C GLY A 43 -3.99 18.07 -7.61
N ASP A 44 -3.00 18.23 -8.49
CA ASP A 44 -2.63 17.17 -9.42
C ASP A 44 -2.00 16.00 -8.66
N ARG A 45 -2.64 14.83 -8.77
CA ARG A 45 -2.19 13.58 -8.14
C ARG A 45 -0.78 13.21 -8.58
N LYS A 46 -0.43 13.38 -9.86
CA LYS A 46 0.89 12.99 -10.38
C LYS A 46 2.01 13.82 -9.74
N LYS A 47 1.81 15.14 -9.66
CA LYS A 47 2.80 16.05 -9.04
C LYS A 47 2.97 15.77 -7.55
N LEU A 48 1.89 15.44 -6.86
CA LEU A 48 1.95 15.03 -5.46
C LEU A 48 2.74 13.72 -5.28
N GLU A 49 2.53 12.73 -6.15
CA GLU A 49 3.32 11.48 -6.13
C GLU A 49 4.81 11.73 -6.39
N GLU A 50 5.14 12.55 -7.39
CA GLU A 50 6.53 12.93 -7.69
C GLU A 50 7.20 13.64 -6.50
N LEU A 51 6.48 14.56 -5.85
CA LEU A 51 6.97 15.27 -4.67
C LEU A 51 7.25 14.31 -3.51
N LEU A 52 6.35 13.35 -3.26
CA LEU A 52 6.53 12.33 -2.23
C LEU A 52 7.76 11.46 -2.49
N VAL A 53 7.92 11.00 -3.73
CA VAL A 53 9.06 10.16 -4.13
C VAL A 53 10.37 10.94 -3.99
N LYS A 54 10.39 12.22 -4.41
CA LYS A 54 11.56 13.10 -4.27
C LYS A 54 11.93 13.29 -2.80
N SER A 55 10.98 13.67 -1.95
CA SER A 55 11.23 13.86 -0.52
C SER A 55 11.64 12.56 0.20
N LYS A 56 11.11 11.41 -0.24
CA LYS A 56 11.50 10.10 0.30
C LYS A 56 12.92 9.71 -0.09
N LYS A 57 13.37 10.06 -1.31
CA LYS A 57 14.77 9.86 -1.75
C LYS A 57 15.73 10.76 -0.97
N GLU A 58 15.36 12.01 -0.70
CA GLU A 58 16.17 12.95 0.08
C GLU A 58 16.31 12.52 1.54
N LYS A 59 15.23 12.04 2.16
CA LYS A 59 15.21 11.57 3.56
C LYS A 59 14.55 10.19 3.68
N PRO A 60 15.29 9.10 3.42
CA PRO A 60 14.72 7.74 3.42
C PRO A 60 14.12 7.29 4.77
N THR A 61 14.67 7.77 5.88
CA THR A 61 14.18 7.47 7.24
C THR A 61 12.90 8.21 7.59
N PHE A 62 12.60 9.32 6.91
CA PHE A 62 11.40 10.11 7.15
C PHE A 62 10.24 9.62 6.28
N ILE A 63 9.01 9.79 6.78
CA ILE A 63 7.78 9.51 6.03
C ILE A 63 7.23 10.86 5.54
N PRO A 64 7.48 11.24 4.28
CA PRO A 64 6.91 12.48 3.75
C PRO A 64 5.40 12.35 3.63
N TYR A 65 4.71 13.43 3.99
CA TYR A 65 3.29 13.61 3.76
C TYR A 65 3.01 15.07 3.42
N PHE A 66 2.07 15.29 2.51
CA PHE A 66 1.67 16.61 2.05
C PHE A 66 0.16 16.66 1.86
N ILE A 67 -0.41 17.86 2.02
CA ILE A 67 -1.80 18.13 1.71
C ILE A 67 -1.88 19.12 0.55
N CYS A 68 -2.73 18.84 -0.44
CA CYS A 68 -3.02 19.78 -1.52
C CYS A 68 -4.54 19.98 -1.66
N CYS A 69 -4.99 21.17 -2.05
CA CYS A 69 -6.39 21.39 -2.38
C CYS A 69 -6.70 20.84 -3.79
N CYS A 70 -7.85 20.20 -3.99
CA CYS A 70 -8.29 19.79 -5.32
C CYS A 70 -9.06 20.94 -5.98
N LYS A 71 -8.54 21.45 -7.11
CA LYS A 71 -9.26 22.45 -7.91
C LYS A 71 -10.49 21.86 -8.60
N ASP A 72 -10.40 20.61 -9.03
CA ASP A 72 -11.51 19.91 -9.72
C ASP A 72 -12.62 19.46 -8.77
N LEU A 73 -12.32 19.33 -7.47
CA LEU A 73 -13.25 18.84 -6.45
C LEU A 73 -13.25 19.80 -5.25
N PRO A 74 -14.02 20.90 -5.32
CA PRO A 74 -14.06 21.89 -4.26
C PRO A 74 -14.50 21.25 -2.93
N GLY A 75 -13.84 21.63 -1.84
CA GLY A 75 -14.06 21.04 -0.52
C GLY A 75 -13.36 19.70 -0.28
N LYS A 76 -12.67 19.13 -1.30
CA LYS A 76 -11.79 17.97 -1.11
C LYS A 76 -10.32 18.37 -1.18
N PHE A 77 -9.53 17.69 -0.38
CA PHE A 77 -8.09 17.82 -0.30
C PHE A 77 -7.46 16.44 -0.54
N LEU A 78 -6.31 16.43 -1.20
CA LEU A 78 -5.46 15.26 -1.30
C LEU A 78 -4.55 15.21 -0.08
N LEU A 79 -4.55 14.08 0.62
CA LEU A 79 -3.54 13.73 1.60
C LEU A 79 -2.64 12.67 0.99
N GLY A 80 -1.46 13.10 0.55
CA GLY A 80 -0.43 12.25 -0.02
C GLY A 80 0.59 11.86 1.03
N TYR A 81 1.00 10.59 1.09
CA TYR A 81 2.04 10.11 2.01
C TYR A 81 2.76 8.87 1.48
N GLN A 82 4.03 8.70 1.88
CA GLN A 82 4.86 7.57 1.43
C GLN A 82 5.61 6.91 2.60
N PRO A 83 4.98 5.92 3.27
CA PRO A 83 5.60 5.23 4.40
C PRO A 83 6.72 4.27 3.96
N ARG A 84 6.50 3.58 2.83
CA ARG A 84 7.43 2.61 2.24
C ARG A 84 7.88 3.06 0.85
N GLY A 85 7.93 2.15 -0.13
CA GLY A 85 8.40 2.44 -1.48
C GLY A 85 7.35 3.04 -2.43
N LYS A 86 6.05 2.92 -2.10
CA LYS A 86 4.96 3.42 -2.96
C LYS A 86 4.26 4.62 -2.32
N PRO A 87 4.06 5.74 -3.05
CA PRO A 87 3.23 6.84 -2.59
C PRO A 87 1.76 6.39 -2.52
N ARG A 88 1.02 6.94 -1.56
CA ARG A 88 -0.42 6.74 -1.38
C ARG A 88 -1.06 8.12 -1.35
N ILE A 89 -2.20 8.25 -2.02
CA ILE A 89 -3.01 9.47 -2.01
C ILE A 89 -4.41 9.10 -1.59
N GLU A 90 -4.94 9.83 -0.64
CA GLU A 90 -6.30 9.69 -0.15
C GLU A 90 -7.02 11.03 -0.11
N TYR A 91 -8.35 10.99 -0.07
CA TYR A 91 -9.16 12.20 -0.01
C TYR A 91 -9.54 12.54 1.43
N VAL A 92 -9.34 13.79 1.80
CA VAL A 92 -9.93 14.42 2.98
C VAL A 92 -11.03 15.34 2.49
N THR A 93 -12.24 15.19 3.02
CA THR A 93 -13.39 16.06 2.65
C THR A 93 -13.68 17.01 3.80
N VAL A 94 -13.74 18.31 3.51
CA VAL A 94 -14.19 19.31 4.48
C VAL A 94 -15.71 19.25 4.56
N THR A 95 -16.21 19.17 5.79
CA THR A 95 -17.62 19.16 6.13
C THR A 95 -17.87 20.25 7.18
N PRO A 96 -19.12 20.70 7.38
CA PRO A 96 -19.45 21.65 8.44
C PRO A 96 -19.09 21.16 9.84
N GLU A 97 -19.03 19.84 10.03
CA GLU A 97 -18.69 19.18 11.30
C GLU A 97 -17.16 18.98 11.48
N GLY A 98 -16.37 19.17 10.42
CA GLY A 98 -14.91 18.99 10.44
C GLY A 98 -14.36 18.26 9.22
N PHE A 99 -13.24 17.56 9.42
CA PHE A 99 -12.52 16.83 8.36
C PHE A 99 -12.96 15.38 8.30
N ARG A 100 -13.60 14.98 7.21
CA ARG A 100 -13.94 13.58 6.94
C ARG A 100 -12.78 12.85 6.28
N TYR A 101 -12.27 11.80 6.93
CA TYR A 101 -11.20 10.95 6.43
C TYR A 101 -11.43 9.49 6.84
N ARG A 102 -11.38 8.55 5.88
CA ARG A 102 -11.63 7.10 6.10
C ARG A 102 -12.88 6.78 6.96
N ASN A 103 -13.97 7.50 6.73
CA ASN A 103 -15.24 7.36 7.47
C ASN A 103 -15.26 7.92 8.90
N HIS A 104 -14.19 8.58 9.35
CA HIS A 104 -14.15 9.34 10.58
C HIS A 104 -14.29 10.84 10.29
N VAL A 105 -14.94 11.57 11.19
CA VAL A 105 -15.01 13.04 11.16
C VAL A 105 -14.16 13.58 12.30
N PHE A 106 -13.21 14.47 11.97
CA PHE A 106 -12.30 15.08 12.93
C PHE A 106 -12.62 16.57 13.05
N PRO A 107 -12.98 17.07 14.26
CA PRO A 107 -13.35 18.47 14.45
C PRO A 107 -12.13 19.41 14.43
N THR A 108 -10.90 18.88 14.45
CA THR A 108 -9.67 19.69 14.42
C THR A 108 -8.63 19.09 13.46
N VAL A 109 -7.83 19.96 12.84
CA VAL A 109 -6.75 19.56 11.94
C VAL A 109 -5.68 18.74 12.68
N ASN A 110 -5.40 19.10 13.93
CA ASN A 110 -4.47 18.36 14.78
C ASN A 110 -4.98 16.95 15.09
N GLY A 111 -6.28 16.79 15.36
CA GLY A 111 -6.90 15.48 15.57
C GLY A 111 -6.81 14.58 14.34
N LEU A 112 -7.11 15.14 13.16
CA LEU A 112 -6.95 14.46 11.87
C LEU A 112 -5.52 13.94 11.69
N PHE A 113 -4.52 14.80 11.84
CA PHE A 113 -3.13 14.42 11.62
C PHE A 113 -2.57 13.49 12.70
N ARG A 114 -3.04 13.61 13.94
CA ARG A 114 -2.69 12.68 15.02
C ARG A 114 -3.19 11.28 14.69
N TRP A 115 -4.49 11.16 14.38
CA TRP A 115 -5.08 9.88 14.00
C TRP A 115 -4.42 9.30 12.75
N PHE A 116 -4.18 10.13 11.73
CA PHE A 116 -3.46 9.73 10.52
C PHE A 116 -2.05 9.18 10.84
N LYS A 117 -1.30 9.82 11.73
CA LYS A 117 0.03 9.32 12.14
C LYS A 117 -0.02 8.00 12.89
N ASP A 118 -1.11 7.70 13.57
CA ASP A 118 -1.27 6.41 14.24
C ASP A 118 -1.73 5.32 13.26
N HIS A 119 -2.50 5.67 12.21
CA HIS A 119 -3.21 4.72 11.32
C HIS A 119 -2.75 4.73 9.85
N TYR A 120 -1.66 5.43 9.48
CA TYR A 120 -1.20 5.50 8.09
C TYR A 120 -0.73 4.13 7.54
N GLN A 121 -0.36 3.20 8.42
CA GLN A 121 0.06 1.85 8.04
C GLN A 121 -1.12 0.91 7.78
N ASP A 122 -2.31 1.28 8.26
CA ASP A 122 -3.47 0.43 8.15
C ASP A 122 -3.94 0.30 6.69
N PRO A 123 -4.53 -0.85 6.33
CA PRO A 123 -5.19 -1.00 5.05
C PRO A 123 -6.29 0.07 4.92
N VAL A 124 -6.35 0.72 3.76
CA VAL A 124 -7.39 1.73 3.50
C VAL A 124 -8.74 1.00 3.44
N PRO A 125 -9.73 1.39 4.26
CA PRO A 125 -11.06 0.79 4.22
C PRO A 125 -11.67 0.88 2.83
N GLY A 126 -12.21 -0.22 2.32
CA GLY A 126 -12.92 -0.25 1.03
C GLY A 126 -12.05 -0.45 -0.22
N VAL A 127 -10.73 -0.43 -0.10
CA VAL A 127 -9.84 -0.98 -1.13
C VAL A 127 -9.58 -2.41 -0.69
N THR A 128 -10.34 -3.38 -1.19
CA THR A 128 -9.97 -4.80 -1.02
C THR A 128 -8.50 -4.91 -1.38
N PRO A 129 -7.60 -5.24 -0.44
CA PRO A 129 -6.24 -5.53 -0.81
C PRO A 129 -6.36 -6.74 -1.71
N SER A 130 -6.18 -6.56 -3.03
CA SER A 130 -5.80 -7.69 -3.86
C SER A 130 -4.59 -8.27 -3.15
N SER A 131 -4.79 -9.44 -2.56
CA SER A 131 -3.80 -10.20 -1.83
C SER A 131 -2.66 -10.42 -2.82
N SER A 132 -1.73 -9.47 -2.87
CA SER A 132 -0.40 -9.73 -3.36
C SER A 132 0.21 -10.59 -2.26
N SER A 133 -0.11 -11.87 -2.38
CA SER A 133 0.56 -12.99 -1.76
C SER A 133 2.00 -12.60 -1.48
N ARG A 134 2.30 -12.47 -0.19
CA ARG A 134 3.68 -12.47 0.28
C ARG A 134 4.23 -13.86 0.00
N THR A 135 4.67 -14.12 -1.22
CA THR A 135 5.53 -15.27 -1.48
C THR A 135 6.97 -14.81 -1.27
N ARG A 136 7.35 -14.64 0.00
CA ARG A 136 8.75 -14.74 0.38
C ARG A 136 9.09 -16.22 0.32
N THR A 137 9.79 -16.62 -0.72
CA THR A 137 10.39 -17.95 -0.89
C THR A 137 11.38 -18.23 0.23
N PRO A 138 11.28 -19.33 0.97
CA PRO A 138 12.45 -20.11 1.34
C PRO A 138 12.76 -21.07 0.18
N ALA A 139 13.97 -20.99 -0.36
CA ALA A 139 14.46 -22.00 -1.28
C ALA A 139 14.48 -23.36 -0.57
N SER A 140 13.66 -24.29 -1.05
CA SER A 140 13.70 -25.71 -0.74
C SER A 140 13.32 -26.47 -2.00
N ILE A 141 14.35 -26.99 -2.66
CA ILE A 141 14.36 -28.16 -3.56
C ILE A 141 13.24 -29.18 -3.25
N ASN A 142 12.13 -29.16 -3.99
CA ASN A 142 11.48 -30.33 -4.61
C ASN A 142 10.18 -29.96 -5.37
N ALA A 143 10.14 -30.24 -6.68
CA ALA A 143 9.01 -30.57 -7.59
C ALA A 143 7.69 -29.75 -7.50
N THR A 144 7.14 -29.17 -8.58
CA THR A 144 6.76 -29.80 -9.87
C THR A 144 6.76 -28.80 -11.05
N PRO A 145 7.13 -29.22 -12.28
CA PRO A 145 7.22 -28.36 -13.46
C PRO A 145 5.88 -28.17 -14.21
N ALA A 146 5.91 -27.14 -15.05
CA ALA A 146 4.84 -26.61 -15.88
C ALA A 146 4.16 -27.62 -16.82
N ASN A 147 2.92 -27.27 -17.19
CA ASN A 147 2.11 -27.87 -18.24
C ASN A 147 2.89 -27.99 -19.57
N ILE A 148 3.34 -29.21 -19.90
CA ILE A 148 4.03 -29.53 -21.14
C ILE A 148 2.99 -29.96 -22.18
N ASN A 149 2.83 -29.17 -23.24
CA ASN A 149 1.95 -29.48 -24.37
C ASN A 149 2.56 -30.61 -25.23
N LEU A 150 1.76 -31.65 -25.51
CA LEU A 150 2.15 -32.85 -26.27
C LEU A 150 2.67 -32.57 -27.69
N ALA A 151 2.38 -31.39 -28.25
CA ALA A 151 2.82 -31.00 -29.60
C ALA A 151 4.33 -30.69 -29.70
N ASP A 152 5.02 -30.41 -28.59
CA ASP A 152 6.46 -30.08 -28.60
C ASP A 152 7.38 -31.30 -28.45
N LEU A 153 6.87 -32.45 -27.97
CA LEU A 153 7.67 -33.66 -27.81
C LEU A 153 8.10 -34.27 -29.16
N THR A 154 7.25 -34.16 -30.17
CA THR A 154 7.47 -34.77 -31.50
C THR A 154 8.50 -34.01 -32.34
N ARG A 155 8.78 -32.73 -32.02
CA ARG A 155 9.82 -31.94 -32.72
C ARG A 155 11.22 -32.18 -32.17
N ALA A 156 11.36 -32.49 -30.88
CA ALA A 156 12.65 -32.63 -30.22
C ALA A 156 13.37 -33.96 -30.56
N VAL A 157 12.64 -35.00 -30.96
CA VAL A 157 13.21 -36.33 -31.27
C VAL A 157 13.91 -36.35 -32.65
N ASN A 158 13.58 -35.44 -33.57
CA ASN A 158 14.14 -35.40 -34.92
C ASN A 158 15.39 -34.51 -35.09
N ALA A 159 15.90 -33.88 -34.03
CA ALA A 159 16.92 -32.82 -34.14
C ALA A 159 18.31 -33.15 -33.55
N LEU A 160 18.62 -34.42 -33.23
CA LEU A 160 19.91 -34.79 -32.64
C LEU A 160 20.86 -35.47 -33.65
N PRO A 161 22.04 -34.89 -33.96
CA PRO A 161 23.10 -35.58 -34.68
C PRO A 161 23.85 -36.57 -33.76
N GLN A 162 24.15 -37.76 -34.28
CA GLN A 162 24.94 -38.79 -33.60
C GLN A 162 26.43 -38.46 -33.64
N ASN A 163 26.98 -37.78 -32.62
CA ASN A 163 28.37 -38.01 -32.22
C ASN A 163 28.72 -37.35 -30.88
N MET A 164 29.54 -38.06 -30.08
CA MET A 164 30.27 -37.66 -28.86
C MET A 164 29.60 -37.84 -27.48
N THR A 165 29.77 -39.05 -26.96
CA THR A 165 29.59 -39.47 -25.56
C THR A 165 30.96 -39.87 -25.02
N SER A 166 31.50 -39.26 -23.93
CA SER A 166 32.55 -39.91 -23.10
C SER A 166 32.99 -39.20 -21.80
N GLN A 167 32.66 -37.93 -21.53
CA GLN A 167 33.45 -37.16 -20.52
C GLN A 167 32.73 -36.78 -19.21
N MET A 168 31.50 -37.26 -18.94
CA MET A 168 30.75 -36.88 -17.70
C MET A 168 30.60 -37.98 -16.64
N PHE A 169 31.18 -39.17 -16.83
CA PHE A 169 30.92 -40.31 -15.92
C PHE A 169 31.90 -40.49 -14.74
N SER A 170 32.93 -39.64 -14.59
CA SER A 170 34.06 -39.91 -13.68
C SER A 170 34.07 -39.15 -12.35
N ALA A 171 33.07 -38.32 -12.03
CA ALA A 171 33.12 -37.49 -10.81
C ALA A 171 32.36 -38.06 -9.59
N ILE A 172 31.73 -39.24 -9.69
CA ILE A 172 30.91 -39.84 -8.62
C ILE A 172 31.71 -40.76 -7.68
N ALA A 173 32.99 -41.06 -7.98
CA ALA A 173 33.75 -42.12 -7.29
C ALA A 173 34.76 -41.66 -6.22
N ALA A 174 34.68 -40.44 -5.69
CA ALA A 174 35.63 -39.95 -4.70
C ALA A 174 34.98 -39.23 -3.51
N VAL A 175 34.11 -39.91 -2.76
CA VAL A 175 33.87 -39.58 -1.35
C VAL A 175 33.41 -40.83 -0.58
N THR A 176 34.36 -41.72 -0.29
CA THR A 176 34.18 -42.78 0.70
C THR A 176 35.02 -42.46 1.93
N GLY A 177 34.38 -42.38 3.10
CA GLY A 177 35.00 -42.76 4.37
C GLY A 177 34.83 -41.77 5.52
N GLN A 178 33.84 -41.99 6.38
CA GLN A 178 34.02 -42.04 7.85
C GLN A 178 32.67 -42.22 8.57
N GLY A 179 32.65 -43.15 9.55
CA GLY A 179 31.67 -43.14 10.64
C GLY A 179 30.66 -44.29 10.64
N GLN A 180 31.14 -45.51 10.94
CA GLN A 180 30.30 -46.59 11.46
C GLN A 180 29.68 -46.16 12.80
N ASN A 181 28.38 -46.39 13.01
CA ASN A 181 27.88 -46.69 14.35
C ASN A 181 26.69 -47.64 14.29
N ALA A 182 26.78 -48.71 15.08
CA ALA A 182 25.88 -49.85 15.09
C ALA A 182 24.81 -49.73 16.18
N ASN A 183 23.67 -50.33 15.88
CA ASN A 183 22.45 -50.46 16.65
C ASN A 183 22.65 -51.12 18.04
N ALA A 184 22.14 -50.50 19.12
CA ALA A 184 21.84 -51.17 20.40
C ALA A 184 20.71 -50.44 21.15
N THR A 185 19.55 -51.10 21.28
CA THR A 185 18.36 -50.81 22.13
C THR A 185 18.51 -51.45 23.53
N PRO A 186 17.55 -51.32 24.50
CA PRO A 186 16.68 -50.21 24.96
C PRO A 186 16.60 -50.09 26.53
N ALA A 187 16.01 -49.02 27.09
CA ALA A 187 15.46 -48.99 28.48
C ALA A 187 14.44 -47.85 28.62
N GLN A 188 13.12 -48.12 28.70
CA GLN A 188 12.26 -48.35 29.88
C GLN A 188 11.79 -47.08 30.62
N TRP A 189 10.47 -46.98 30.76
CA TRP A 189 9.68 -45.89 31.36
C TRP A 189 9.44 -46.07 32.87
N ALA A 190 9.14 -44.92 33.49
CA ALA A 190 8.34 -44.69 34.71
C ALA A 190 9.10 -44.50 36.04
N SER A 191 8.97 -43.28 36.58
CA SER A 191 8.20 -42.99 37.80
C SER A 191 7.70 -41.55 37.76
#